data_AF-A0A556MIK5-F1
#
_entry.id   AF-A0A556MIK5-F1
#
_cell.length_a   1.000
_cell.length_b   1.000
_cell.length_c   1.000
_cell.angle_alpha   90.00
_cell.angle_beta   90.00
_cell.angle_gamma   90.00
#
_symmetry.space_group_name_H-M   'P 1'
#
loop_
_entity.id
_entity.type
_entity.pdbx_description
1 polymer ?
#
loop_
_entity_poly.entity_id
_entity_poly.type
_entity_poly.pdbx_seq_one_letter_code
_entity_poly.pdbx_strand_id
1 'polypeptide(L)'
;MKAIKFLVLLALLCAGCKKYKGLRDDVKGGLYLRGRLFYKGDYAKADTLSPLPLGGKTVKIGYSGDHGNNYINSTTTDADGYFTFTNLGTDSTYFVFAQDTEDSIGLYGKLIWKLKASLNTTLVMMPSDSLQNGIVYHVTDGTDAVSNCQVCLFRSQSLSSTGNCDLATYTLTTNANGIAYLMNIPTGNYYTLLQFKIDSTKSLKGSDNFNVGLAGIAKRTGVVK
;
A
#
# COMPACT_ATOMS: atom_id res chain seq x y z
N MET A 1 -22.66 -53.23 -17.16
CA MET A 1 -23.22 -51.87 -16.99
C MET A 1 -22.41 -51.08 -15.95
N LYS A 2 -21.32 -50.38 -16.32
CA LYS A 2 -20.61 -49.46 -15.39
C LYS A 2 -19.54 -48.55 -16.05
N ALA A 3 -19.59 -48.32 -17.37
CA ALA A 3 -18.54 -47.57 -18.07
C ALA A 3 -19.01 -46.30 -18.81
N ILE A 4 -20.31 -45.96 -18.80
CA ILE A 4 -20.85 -44.90 -19.66
C ILE A 4 -21.18 -43.59 -18.91
N LYS A 5 -21.02 -43.54 -17.58
CA LYS A 5 -21.36 -42.35 -16.79
C LYS A 5 -20.19 -41.40 -16.49
N PHE A 6 -18.95 -41.72 -16.89
CA PHE A 6 -17.79 -40.87 -16.60
C PHE A 6 -17.40 -39.91 -17.74
N LEU A 7 -17.95 -40.08 -18.95
CA LEU A 7 -17.58 -39.28 -20.11
C LEU A 7 -18.35 -37.94 -20.22
N VAL A 8 -19.45 -37.76 -19.48
CA VAL A 8 -20.29 -36.55 -19.59
C VAL A 8 -19.88 -35.45 -18.60
N LEU A 9 -19.17 -35.79 -17.51
CA LEU A 9 -18.75 -34.80 -16.51
C LEU A 9 -17.45 -34.06 -16.86
N LEU A 10 -16.63 -34.61 -17.77
CA LEU A 10 -15.38 -33.98 -18.22
C LEU A 10 -15.60 -32.97 -19.37
N ALA A 11 -16.74 -33.02 -20.06
CA ALA A 11 -17.06 -32.14 -21.18
C ALA A 11 -17.62 -30.76 -20.75
N LEU A 12 -18.01 -30.59 -19.48
CA LEU A 12 -18.57 -29.34 -18.95
C LEU A 12 -17.55 -28.39 -18.32
N LEU A 13 -16.30 -28.83 -18.14
CA LEU A 13 -15.19 -27.96 -17.69
C LEU A 13 -14.51 -27.19 -18.83
N CYS A 14 -14.91 -27.46 -20.09
CA CYS A 14 -14.46 -26.73 -21.28
C CYS A 14 -15.48 -25.70 -21.79
N ALA A 15 -16.54 -25.40 -21.02
CA ALA A 15 -17.37 -24.21 -21.22
C ALA A 15 -16.53 -22.98 -20.83
N GLY A 16 -15.65 -22.61 -21.75
CA GLY A 16 -14.65 -21.59 -21.57
C GLY A 16 -15.22 -20.27 -21.06
N CYS A 17 -14.41 -19.59 -20.26
CA CYS A 17 -14.34 -18.14 -20.28
C CYS A 17 -14.51 -17.69 -21.73
N LYS A 18 -15.69 -17.18 -22.08
CA LYS A 18 -15.82 -16.37 -23.29
C LYS A 18 -14.90 -15.18 -23.06
N LYS A 19 -13.66 -15.25 -23.57
CA LYS A 19 -12.88 -14.04 -23.83
C LYS A 19 -13.82 -13.15 -24.61
N TYR A 20 -14.22 -12.05 -24.00
CA TYR A 20 -15.17 -11.11 -24.54
C TYR A 20 -14.70 -10.75 -25.95
N LYS A 21 -15.44 -11.17 -26.99
CA LYS A 21 -15.16 -10.89 -28.43
C LYS A 21 -15.47 -9.42 -28.79
N GLY A 22 -15.11 -8.53 -27.87
CA GLY A 22 -15.15 -7.08 -27.96
C GLY A 22 -13.97 -6.46 -27.21
N LEU A 23 -12.88 -7.23 -27.00
CA LEU A 23 -11.57 -6.63 -26.73
C LEU A 23 -11.24 -5.79 -27.96
N ARG A 24 -11.53 -4.50 -27.79
CA ARG A 24 -11.35 -3.39 -28.71
C ARG A 24 -10.08 -3.55 -29.52
N ASP A 25 -10.09 -3.07 -30.77
CA ASP A 25 -8.97 -2.99 -31.72
C ASP A 25 -7.69 -2.27 -31.21
N ASP A 26 -7.56 -2.05 -29.91
CA ASP A 26 -6.71 -1.04 -29.28
C ASP A 26 -5.33 -1.56 -28.87
N VAL A 27 -5.00 -2.83 -29.14
CA VAL A 27 -3.62 -3.34 -29.09
C VAL A 27 -2.88 -3.10 -30.42
N LYS A 28 -3.37 -2.15 -31.24
CA LYS A 28 -2.79 -1.71 -32.52
C LYS A 28 -2.18 -0.31 -32.44
N GLY A 29 -2.12 0.31 -31.26
CA GLY A 29 -1.48 1.61 -31.09
C GLY A 29 0.04 1.55 -31.27
N GLY A 30 0.69 2.71 -31.36
CA GLY A 30 2.15 2.82 -31.46
C GLY A 30 2.86 3.28 -30.19
N LEU A 31 2.10 3.62 -29.14
CA LEU A 31 2.67 4.18 -27.91
C LEU A 31 3.06 3.09 -26.92
N TYR A 32 3.94 3.44 -26.00
CA TYR A 32 4.33 2.60 -24.89
C TYR A 32 4.26 3.34 -23.56
N LEU A 33 4.10 2.58 -22.49
CA LEU A 33 4.29 3.02 -21.12
C LEU A 33 5.35 2.12 -20.49
N ARG A 34 6.48 2.72 -20.11
CA ARG A 34 7.51 2.04 -19.32
C ARG A 34 7.47 2.60 -17.91
N GLY A 35 7.75 1.77 -16.94
CA GLY A 35 7.87 2.27 -15.58
C GLY A 35 8.68 1.37 -14.69
N ARG A 36 8.86 1.84 -13.47
CA ARG A 36 9.50 1.10 -12.40
C ARG A 36 8.60 1.09 -11.17
N LEU A 37 8.43 -0.07 -10.58
CA LEU A 37 7.60 -0.30 -9.40
C LEU A 37 8.47 -0.22 -8.15
N PHE A 38 7.98 0.52 -7.17
CA PHE A 38 8.62 0.67 -5.87
C PHE A 38 7.65 0.43 -4.73
N TYR A 39 8.20 0.08 -3.59
CA TYR A 39 7.53 0.24 -2.31
C TYR A 39 7.79 1.66 -1.78
N LYS A 40 6.79 2.32 -1.18
CA LYS A 40 7.04 3.63 -0.53
C LYS A 40 7.91 3.44 0.72
N GLY A 41 9.16 3.93 0.65
CA GLY A 41 10.18 3.78 1.70
C GLY A 41 9.72 4.16 3.12
N ASP A 42 8.84 5.15 3.25
CA ASP A 42 8.28 5.59 4.55
C ASP A 42 7.52 4.49 5.32
N TYR A 43 6.99 3.49 4.59
CA TYR A 43 6.30 2.32 5.17
C TYR A 43 7.16 1.06 5.12
N ALA A 44 8.40 1.15 4.63
CA ALA A 44 9.24 -0.01 4.40
C ALA A 44 9.89 -0.39 5.73
N LYS A 45 10.14 -1.68 5.95
CA LYS A 45 10.94 -2.19 7.07
C LYS A 45 12.40 -1.70 7.06
N ALA A 46 12.83 -1.01 6.00
CA ALA A 46 14.20 -0.61 5.81
C ALA A 46 14.35 0.90 6.04
N ASP A 47 15.28 1.24 6.93
CA ASP A 47 15.82 2.58 7.22
C ASP A 47 16.57 3.20 6.01
N THR A 48 16.23 2.76 4.80
CA THR A 48 16.90 3.17 3.57
C THR A 48 16.19 4.38 2.98
N LEU A 49 16.92 5.49 2.89
CA LEU A 49 16.56 6.74 2.22
C LEU A 49 16.19 6.61 0.72
N SER A 50 16.09 5.39 0.19
CA SER A 50 15.79 5.11 -1.22
C SER A 50 14.60 4.14 -1.34
N PRO A 51 13.65 4.41 -2.25
CA PRO A 51 12.51 3.53 -2.48
C PRO A 51 13.00 2.14 -2.95
N LEU A 52 12.53 1.08 -2.32
CA LEU A 52 12.90 -0.30 -2.64
C LEU A 52 12.22 -0.71 -3.95
N PRO A 53 12.96 -1.00 -5.04
CA PRO A 53 12.37 -1.52 -6.26
C PRO A 53 11.74 -2.89 -6.01
N LEU A 54 10.62 -3.17 -6.66
CA LEU A 54 9.85 -4.39 -6.45
C LEU A 54 9.86 -5.27 -7.70
N GLY A 55 10.73 -6.28 -7.70
CA GLY A 55 10.80 -7.28 -8.75
C GLY A 55 9.83 -8.45 -8.59
N GLY A 56 9.48 -9.09 -9.71
CA GLY A 56 8.57 -10.24 -9.74
C GLY A 56 7.10 -9.94 -9.45
N LYS A 57 6.69 -8.68 -9.45
CA LYS A 57 5.33 -8.25 -9.13
C LYS A 57 4.49 -8.08 -10.39
N THR A 58 3.21 -8.45 -10.32
CA THR A 58 2.28 -8.25 -11.43
C THR A 58 1.80 -6.80 -11.47
N VAL A 59 1.99 -6.15 -12.61
CA VAL A 59 1.45 -4.82 -12.94
C VAL A 59 0.38 -5.00 -14.01
N LYS A 60 -0.75 -4.31 -13.85
CA LYS A 60 -1.91 -4.40 -14.74
C LYS A 60 -2.23 -3.02 -15.31
N ILE A 61 -2.74 -2.98 -16.54
CA ILE A 61 -3.23 -1.77 -17.21
C ILE A 61 -4.66 -1.97 -17.68
N GLY A 62 -5.49 -0.93 -17.58
CA GLY A 62 -6.89 -0.91 -18.05
C GLY A 62 -7.34 0.49 -18.46
N TYR A 63 -8.57 0.65 -18.96
CA TYR A 63 -9.12 1.98 -19.28
C TYR A 63 -9.71 2.65 -18.04
N SER A 64 -9.58 3.97 -17.89
CA SER A 64 -10.01 4.67 -16.66
C SER A 64 -11.50 4.58 -16.32
N GLY A 65 -12.35 4.12 -17.25
CA GLY A 65 -13.77 3.85 -17.01
C GLY A 65 -14.09 2.44 -16.49
N ASP A 66 -13.07 1.58 -16.39
CA ASP A 66 -13.21 0.19 -15.95
C ASP A 66 -13.02 0.06 -14.42
N HIS A 67 -13.86 -0.76 -13.79
CA HIS A 67 -13.81 -0.98 -12.34
C HIS A 67 -12.73 -2.01 -11.97
N GLY A 68 -11.81 -1.60 -11.08
CA GLY A 68 -10.95 -2.40 -10.19
C GLY A 68 -10.18 -3.59 -10.79
N ASN A 69 -10.92 -4.63 -11.19
CA ASN A 69 -10.38 -5.88 -11.71
C ASN A 69 -10.48 -6.00 -13.24
N ASN A 70 -11.14 -5.06 -13.91
CA ASN A 70 -11.21 -5.08 -15.37
C ASN A 70 -9.94 -4.40 -15.94
N TYR A 71 -9.01 -5.24 -16.40
CA TYR A 71 -7.75 -4.82 -17.00
C TYR A 71 -7.65 -5.38 -18.43
N ILE A 72 -6.96 -4.67 -19.30
CA ILE A 72 -6.76 -5.07 -20.71
C ILE A 72 -5.49 -5.91 -20.89
N ASN A 73 -4.46 -5.66 -20.07
CA ASN A 73 -3.21 -6.40 -20.13
C ASN A 73 -2.49 -6.40 -18.77
N SER A 74 -1.53 -7.31 -18.60
CA SER A 74 -0.67 -7.42 -17.43
C SER A 74 0.75 -7.79 -17.82
N THR A 75 1.71 -7.36 -17.01
CA THR A 75 3.12 -7.74 -17.13
C THR A 75 3.70 -7.99 -15.74
N THR A 76 4.88 -8.60 -15.67
CA THR A 76 5.59 -8.85 -14.41
C THR A 76 6.84 -7.99 -14.39
N THR A 77 7.12 -7.36 -13.24
CA THR A 77 8.34 -6.56 -13.09
C THR A 77 9.58 -7.44 -13.13
N ASP A 78 10.65 -6.94 -13.75
CA ASP A 78 11.97 -7.58 -13.69
C ASP A 78 12.61 -7.47 -12.29
N ALA A 79 13.81 -8.02 -12.11
CA ALA A 79 14.50 -8.01 -10.81
C ALA A 79 14.72 -6.59 -10.25
N ASP A 80 14.83 -5.59 -11.13
CA ASP A 80 15.03 -4.19 -10.78
C ASP A 80 13.70 -3.43 -10.67
N GLY A 81 12.55 -4.08 -10.85
CA GLY A 81 11.22 -3.49 -10.71
C GLY A 81 10.68 -2.85 -11.99
N TYR A 82 11.36 -2.97 -13.14
CA TYR A 82 10.87 -2.37 -14.39
C TYR A 82 9.73 -3.16 -15.01
N PHE A 83 8.80 -2.45 -15.63
CA PHE A 83 7.70 -3.01 -16.40
C PHE A 83 7.46 -2.21 -17.69
N THR A 84 6.86 -2.84 -18.70
CA THR A 84 6.53 -2.20 -19.97
C THR A 84 5.18 -2.68 -20.49
N PHE A 85 4.39 -1.73 -20.98
CA PHE A 85 3.23 -1.96 -21.84
C PHE A 85 3.48 -1.31 -23.20
N THR A 86 3.19 -2.03 -24.27
CA THR A 86 3.32 -1.56 -25.65
C THR A 86 1.97 -1.57 -26.35
N ASN A 87 1.97 -1.05 -27.58
CA ASN A 87 0.83 -1.01 -28.48
C ASN A 87 -0.37 -0.23 -27.93
N LEU A 88 -0.11 0.81 -27.13
CA LEU A 88 -1.13 1.64 -26.52
C LEU A 88 -1.66 2.67 -27.52
N GLY A 89 -2.97 2.84 -27.57
CA GLY A 89 -3.64 3.85 -28.38
C GLY A 89 -3.39 5.29 -27.87
N THR A 90 -3.25 6.22 -28.81
CA THR A 90 -3.15 7.66 -28.56
C THR A 90 -4.49 8.22 -28.05
N ASP A 91 -4.42 9.27 -27.23
CA ASP A 91 -5.55 9.99 -26.63
C ASP A 91 -6.48 9.17 -25.71
N SER A 92 -6.09 7.93 -25.43
CA SER A 92 -6.78 7.06 -24.48
C SER A 92 -6.34 7.33 -23.05
N THR A 93 -7.29 7.23 -22.11
CA THR A 93 -6.99 7.33 -20.67
C THR A 93 -6.86 5.93 -20.08
N TYR A 94 -5.67 5.62 -19.59
CA TYR A 94 -5.34 4.35 -18.95
C TYR A 94 -5.18 4.53 -17.45
N PHE A 95 -5.47 3.48 -16.70
CA PHE A 95 -4.92 3.31 -15.37
C PHE A 95 -3.93 2.16 -15.35
N VAL A 96 -2.85 2.32 -14.59
CA VAL A 96 -1.89 1.27 -14.29
C VAL A 96 -1.93 1.03 -12.79
N PHE A 97 -1.97 -0.23 -12.37
CA PHE A 97 -1.98 -0.56 -10.97
C PHE A 97 -1.20 -1.84 -10.67
N ALA A 98 -0.76 -1.93 -9.42
CA ALA A 98 -0.19 -3.12 -8.83
C ALA A 98 -0.86 -3.32 -7.47
N GLN A 99 -1.05 -4.58 -7.10
CA GLN A 99 -1.58 -4.98 -5.81
C GLN A 99 -0.81 -6.20 -5.35
N ASP A 100 -0.53 -6.27 -4.06
CA ASP A 100 0.14 -7.42 -3.45
C ASP A 100 -0.29 -7.56 -1.98
N THR A 101 0.20 -8.60 -1.30
CA THR A 101 0.09 -8.74 0.15
C THR A 101 1.41 -9.24 0.70
N GLU A 102 1.98 -8.50 1.65
CA GLU A 102 3.24 -8.83 2.31
C GLU A 102 3.03 -8.77 3.83
N ASP A 103 3.38 -9.83 4.55
CA ASP A 103 3.16 -9.94 6.01
C ASP A 103 1.73 -9.58 6.45
N SER A 104 0.72 -10.01 5.67
CA SER A 104 -0.71 -9.69 5.87
C SER A 104 -1.09 -8.21 5.66
N ILE A 105 -0.17 -7.38 5.16
CA ILE A 105 -0.44 -6.00 4.74
C ILE A 105 -0.79 -6.00 3.26
N GLY A 106 -2.02 -5.61 2.94
CA GLY A 106 -2.47 -5.37 1.58
C GLY A 106 -1.82 -4.11 1.01
N LEU A 107 -1.09 -4.28 -0.09
CA LEU A 107 -0.38 -3.21 -0.78
C LEU A 107 -1.09 -2.84 -2.07
N TYR A 108 -1.17 -1.55 -2.38
CA TYR A 108 -1.81 -1.07 -3.59
C TYR A 108 -1.10 0.18 -4.12
N GLY A 109 -0.96 0.25 -5.44
CA GLY A 109 -0.53 1.44 -6.16
C GLY A 109 -1.34 1.60 -7.43
N LYS A 110 -1.82 2.81 -7.71
CA LYS A 110 -2.57 3.12 -8.94
C LYS A 110 -2.17 4.49 -9.46
N LEU A 111 -2.04 4.59 -10.78
CA LEU A 111 -1.84 5.83 -11.49
C LEU A 111 -2.79 5.88 -12.69
N ILE A 112 -3.19 7.09 -13.09
CA ILE A 112 -4.11 7.33 -14.20
C ILE A 112 -3.51 8.39 -15.12
N TRP A 113 -3.47 8.11 -16.42
CA TRP A 113 -2.93 9.03 -17.42
C TRP A 113 -3.74 9.02 -18.69
N LYS A 114 -3.90 10.21 -19.28
CA LYS A 114 -4.28 10.35 -20.69
C LYS A 114 -3.01 10.30 -21.54
N LEU A 115 -2.86 9.24 -22.33
CA LEU A 115 -1.63 8.99 -23.09
C LEU A 115 -1.65 9.75 -24.41
N LYS A 116 -0.79 10.77 -24.55
CA LYS A 116 -0.61 11.53 -25.80
C LYS A 116 0.68 11.17 -26.55
N ALA A 117 1.66 10.67 -25.81
CA ALA A 117 2.95 10.19 -26.30
C ALA A 117 3.43 9.07 -25.36
N SER A 118 4.41 8.30 -25.80
CA SER A 118 5.04 7.29 -24.94
C SER A 118 5.71 7.95 -23.74
N LEU A 119 5.65 7.30 -22.57
CA LEU A 119 6.18 7.89 -21.34
C LEU A 119 6.86 6.86 -20.43
N ASN A 120 7.72 7.40 -19.57
CA ASN A 120 8.32 6.70 -18.44
C ASN A 120 7.62 7.14 -17.15
N THR A 121 7.44 6.22 -16.20
CA THR A 121 6.75 6.51 -14.94
C THR A 121 7.29 5.73 -13.75
N THR A 122 6.92 6.16 -12.57
CA THR A 122 7.20 5.50 -11.30
C THR A 122 5.87 5.10 -10.67
N LEU A 123 5.65 3.81 -10.49
CA LEU A 123 4.50 3.30 -9.73
C LEU A 123 4.96 2.98 -8.31
N VAL A 124 4.20 3.44 -7.32
CA VAL A 124 4.53 3.23 -5.90
C VAL A 124 3.38 2.48 -5.25
N MET A 125 3.67 1.33 -4.64
CA MET A 125 2.73 0.65 -3.76
C MET A 125 2.86 1.16 -2.32
N MET A 126 1.71 1.31 -1.68
CA MET A 126 1.57 1.68 -0.28
C MET A 126 0.55 0.76 0.40
N PRO A 127 0.57 0.63 1.73
CA PRO A 127 -0.52 0.00 2.47
C PRO A 127 -1.88 0.57 2.04
N SER A 128 -2.80 -0.33 1.71
CA SER A 128 -4.09 0.01 1.11
C SER A 128 -5.12 0.36 2.17
N ASP A 129 -5.61 1.58 2.16
CA ASP A 129 -6.67 2.05 3.06
C ASP A 129 -8.02 1.34 2.85
N SER A 130 -8.25 0.71 1.70
CA SER A 130 -9.48 -0.05 1.43
C SER A 130 -9.39 -1.53 1.79
N LEU A 131 -8.19 -2.09 1.93
CA LEU A 131 -7.98 -3.51 2.23
C LEU A 131 -7.67 -3.79 3.70
N GLN A 132 -7.37 -2.75 4.47
CA GLN A 132 -6.95 -2.88 5.86
C GLN A 132 -7.23 -1.61 6.64
N ASN A 133 -7.08 -1.73 7.97
CA ASN A 133 -7.02 -0.60 8.86
C ASN A 133 -5.61 -0.45 9.45
N GLY A 134 -5.38 0.65 10.16
CA GLY A 134 -4.11 0.86 10.84
C GLY A 134 -3.89 2.30 11.25
N ILE A 135 -2.65 2.57 11.64
CA ILE A 135 -2.16 3.86 12.06
C ILE A 135 -0.79 4.12 11.47
N VAL A 136 -0.57 5.36 11.07
CA VAL A 136 0.70 5.92 10.64
C VAL A 136 0.89 7.21 11.41
N TYR A 137 1.95 7.27 12.21
CA TYR A 137 2.40 8.48 12.87
C TYR A 137 3.61 9.03 12.16
N HIS A 138 3.58 10.34 11.91
CA HIS A 138 4.76 11.14 11.64
C HIS A 138 5.01 12.02 12.87
N VAL A 139 6.14 11.81 13.55
CA VAL A 139 6.50 12.54 14.77
C VAL A 139 7.53 13.60 14.43
N THR A 140 7.26 14.83 14.89
CA THR A 140 8.15 15.98 14.72
C THR A 140 8.39 16.69 16.04
N ASP A 141 9.38 17.57 16.09
CA ASP A 141 9.59 18.53 17.18
C ASP A 141 8.88 19.88 16.93
N GLY A 142 8.00 19.91 15.93
CA GLY A 142 7.35 21.11 15.41
C GLY A 142 7.93 21.59 14.09
N THR A 143 9.18 21.23 13.78
CA THR A 143 9.84 21.57 12.50
C THR A 143 10.38 20.33 11.81
N ASP A 144 11.21 19.57 12.51
CA ASP A 144 11.98 18.45 11.96
C ASP A 144 11.40 17.12 12.41
N ALA A 145 11.61 16.09 11.58
CA ALA A 145 11.23 14.72 11.90
C ALA A 145 12.07 14.18 13.06
N VAL A 146 11.42 13.50 14.00
CA VAL A 146 12.08 12.95 15.20
C VAL A 146 12.19 11.44 15.06
N SER A 147 13.40 10.96 14.79
CA SER A 147 13.73 9.53 14.77
C SER A 147 13.83 8.94 16.18
N ASN A 148 13.69 7.63 16.30
CA ASN A 148 13.79 6.89 17.57
C ASN A 148 12.82 7.34 18.68
N CYS A 149 11.75 8.05 18.32
CA CYS A 149 10.67 8.40 19.24
C CYS A 149 9.77 7.18 19.47
N GLN A 150 9.42 6.91 20.72
CA GLN A 150 8.44 5.88 21.05
C GLN A 150 7.03 6.39 20.80
N VAL A 151 6.25 5.61 20.05
CA VAL A 151 4.81 5.84 19.83
C VAL A 151 4.05 4.74 20.54
N CYS A 152 3.41 5.09 21.64
CA CYS A 152 2.81 4.14 22.58
C CYS A 152 1.29 4.26 22.52
N LEU A 153 0.64 3.18 22.13
CA LEU A 153 -0.80 3.13 21.87
C LEU A 153 -1.50 2.42 23.03
N PHE A 154 -2.49 3.08 23.62
CA PHE A 154 -3.27 2.59 24.76
C PHE A 154 -4.74 2.45 24.39
N ARG A 155 -5.39 1.45 24.96
CA ARG A 155 -6.86 1.31 24.93
C ARG A 155 -7.56 2.06 26.07
N SER A 156 -6.79 2.65 26.99
CA SER A 156 -7.29 3.40 28.14
C SER A 156 -6.62 4.76 28.23
N GLN A 157 -7.44 5.81 28.36
CA GLN A 157 -6.94 7.17 28.55
C GLN A 157 -6.13 7.31 29.84
N SER A 158 -6.61 6.71 30.95
CA SER A 158 -5.94 6.82 32.24
C SER A 158 -4.53 6.22 32.21
N LEU A 159 -4.34 5.11 31.49
CA LEU A 159 -3.02 4.51 31.29
C LEU A 159 -2.12 5.43 30.46
N SER A 160 -2.63 6.00 29.36
CA SER A 160 -1.84 6.94 28.54
C SER A 160 -1.40 8.19 29.33
N SER A 161 -2.19 8.62 30.30
CA SER A 161 -1.91 9.78 31.15
C SER A 161 -0.87 9.51 32.25
N THR A 162 -0.45 8.26 32.47
CA THR A 162 0.65 7.95 33.40
C THR A 162 2.01 8.47 32.91
N GLY A 163 2.11 8.79 31.62
CA GLY A 163 3.26 9.49 31.05
C GLY A 163 4.47 8.61 30.80
N ASN A 164 4.32 7.29 30.78
CA ASN A 164 5.31 6.35 30.28
C ASN A 164 4.64 5.34 29.33
N CYS A 165 5.45 4.56 28.63
CA CYS A 165 4.97 3.51 27.72
C CYS A 165 4.74 2.16 28.38
N ASP A 166 4.88 2.09 29.71
CA ASP A 166 4.64 0.86 30.44
C ASP A 166 3.15 0.54 30.34
N LEU A 167 2.81 -0.71 30.03
CA LEU A 167 1.43 -1.16 29.79
C LEU A 167 0.76 -0.61 28.52
N ALA A 168 1.52 0.00 27.60
CA ALA A 168 0.99 0.28 26.26
C ALA A 168 0.54 -1.03 25.59
N THR A 169 -0.57 -0.98 24.87
CA THR A 169 -1.05 -2.12 24.06
C THR A 169 -0.07 -2.39 22.91
N TYR A 170 0.48 -1.33 22.33
CA TYR A 170 1.53 -1.40 21.32
C TYR A 170 2.56 -0.31 21.57
N THR A 171 3.82 -0.64 21.36
CA THR A 171 4.94 0.31 21.38
C THR A 171 5.67 0.23 20.05
N LEU A 172 5.68 1.34 19.33
CA LEU A 172 6.38 1.48 18.06
C LEU A 172 7.56 2.44 18.25
N THR A 173 8.50 2.44 17.31
CA THR A 173 9.62 3.38 17.28
C THR A 173 9.68 4.02 15.90
N THR A 174 9.85 5.35 15.87
CA THR A 174 9.96 6.08 14.60
C THR A 174 11.29 5.80 13.90
N ASN A 175 11.26 5.68 12.58
CA ASN A 175 12.45 5.55 11.73
C ASN A 175 13.18 6.91 11.54
N ALA A 176 14.22 6.95 10.69
CA ALA A 176 14.96 8.17 10.38
C ALA A 176 14.09 9.33 9.85
N ASN A 177 12.95 9.04 9.23
CA ASN A 177 11.98 10.04 8.72
C ASN A 177 10.92 10.41 9.77
N GLY A 178 11.07 10.01 11.03
CA GLY A 178 10.09 10.27 12.08
C GLY A 178 8.80 9.46 11.94
N ILE A 179 8.79 8.37 11.16
CA ILE A 179 7.58 7.60 10.86
C ILE A 179 7.54 6.30 11.67
N ALA A 180 6.40 6.05 12.30
CA ALA A 180 6.05 4.77 12.91
C ALA A 180 4.68 4.33 12.39
N TYR A 181 4.49 3.04 12.12
CA TYR A 181 3.22 2.54 11.63
C TYR A 181 2.87 1.17 12.20
N LEU A 182 1.58 0.87 12.23
CA LEU A 182 1.05 -0.43 12.62
C LEU A 182 -0.25 -0.68 11.86
N MET A 183 -0.38 -1.86 11.27
CA MET A 183 -1.50 -2.23 10.41
C MET A 183 -2.30 -3.37 11.02
N ASN A 184 -3.55 -3.52 10.57
CA ASN A 184 -4.46 -4.59 10.99
C ASN A 184 -4.70 -4.61 12.51
N ILE A 185 -4.90 -3.43 13.11
CA ILE A 185 -5.15 -3.30 14.55
C ILE A 185 -6.64 -3.40 14.85
N PRO A 186 -7.03 -3.93 16.03
CA PRO A 186 -8.43 -3.99 16.43
C PRO A 186 -9.12 -2.63 16.37
N THR A 187 -10.39 -2.61 15.95
CA THR A 187 -11.16 -1.38 15.89
C THR A 187 -11.39 -0.76 17.26
N GLY A 188 -11.64 0.55 17.29
CA GLY A 188 -11.98 1.29 18.50
C GLY A 188 -11.03 2.45 18.77
N ASN A 189 -11.19 3.03 19.96
CA ASN A 189 -10.45 4.23 20.37
C ASN A 189 -9.06 3.86 20.89
N TYR A 190 -8.09 4.66 20.50
CA TYR A 190 -6.72 4.61 20.96
C TYR A 190 -6.30 5.98 21.49
N TYR A 191 -5.52 5.94 22.56
CA TYR A 191 -4.85 7.08 23.15
C TYR A 191 -3.36 6.90 22.96
N THR A 192 -2.68 7.95 22.53
CA THR A 192 -1.26 7.88 22.17
C THR A 192 -0.44 8.70 23.15
N LEU A 193 0.67 8.12 23.61
CA LEU A 193 1.79 8.86 24.18
C LEU A 193 2.94 8.80 23.18
N LEU A 194 3.49 9.96 22.85
CA LEU A 194 4.74 10.11 22.12
C LEU A 194 5.82 10.41 23.15
N GLN A 195 6.93 9.68 23.11
CA GLN A 195 8.01 9.87 24.06
C GLN A 195 9.37 9.80 23.35
N PHE A 196 10.06 10.94 23.29
CA PHE A 196 11.43 11.02 22.82
C PHE A 196 12.35 11.27 24.00
N LYS A 197 13.26 10.33 24.29
CA LYS A 197 14.24 10.48 25.38
C LYS A 197 15.46 11.22 24.86
N ILE A 198 15.79 12.35 25.49
CA ILE A 198 17.01 13.10 25.21
C ILE A 198 18.17 12.45 25.99
N ASP A 199 17.92 12.13 27.26
CA ASP A 199 18.85 11.42 28.15
C ASP A 199 18.06 10.57 29.18
N SER A 200 18.74 10.05 30.21
CA SER A 200 18.12 9.23 31.26
C SER A 200 17.12 9.99 32.16
N THR A 201 17.16 11.31 32.14
CA THR A 201 16.39 12.22 33.01
C THR A 201 15.45 13.16 32.25
N LYS A 202 15.69 13.38 30.95
CA LYS A 202 14.93 14.32 30.11
C LYS A 202 14.25 13.61 28.95
N SER A 203 12.99 13.94 28.74
CA SER A 203 12.20 13.47 27.60
C SER A 203 11.25 14.56 27.11
N LEU A 204 11.11 14.67 25.80
CA LEU A 204 10.01 15.40 25.17
C LEU A 204 8.80 14.48 25.05
N LYS A 205 7.60 15.03 25.22
CA LYS A 205 6.37 14.25 25.18
C LYS A 205 5.32 14.90 24.29
N GLY A 206 4.48 14.06 23.73
CA GLY A 206 3.29 14.45 22.99
C GLY A 206 2.16 13.48 23.30
N SER A 207 0.93 13.91 23.06
CA SER A 207 -0.23 13.04 23.24
C SER A 207 -1.26 13.29 22.16
N ASP A 208 -2.00 12.25 21.81
CA ASP A 208 -3.04 12.29 20.79
C ASP A 208 -4.11 11.24 21.10
N ASN A 209 -5.23 11.29 20.40
CA ASN A 209 -6.21 10.20 20.39
C ASN A 209 -6.83 10.05 19.00
N PHE A 210 -7.24 8.83 18.67
CA PHE A 210 -7.86 8.52 17.39
C PHE A 210 -8.77 7.31 17.50
N ASN A 211 -9.66 7.16 16.52
CA ASN A 211 -10.48 5.97 16.34
C ASN A 211 -9.96 5.17 15.14
N VAL A 212 -9.91 3.85 15.28
CA VAL A 212 -9.63 2.92 14.19
C VAL A 212 -10.92 2.25 13.75
N GLY A 213 -11.27 2.46 12.48
CA GLY A 213 -12.39 1.79 11.82
C GLY A 213 -12.04 0.38 11.30
N LEU A 214 -13.02 -0.31 10.72
CA LEU A 214 -12.82 -1.64 10.11
C LEU A 214 -11.90 -1.61 8.88
N ALA A 215 -11.89 -0.48 8.17
CA ALA A 215 -10.98 -0.17 7.09
C ALA A 215 -10.52 1.28 7.24
N GLY A 216 -9.47 1.65 6.52
CA GLY A 216 -8.89 2.97 6.56
C GLY A 216 -7.68 3.03 7.49
N ILE A 217 -6.63 3.69 7.01
CA ILE A 217 -5.41 3.91 7.76
C ILE A 217 -5.46 5.33 8.34
N ALA A 218 -5.50 5.43 9.67
CA ALA A 218 -5.40 6.71 10.35
C ALA A 218 -4.00 7.29 10.11
N LYS A 219 -3.90 8.51 9.60
CA LYS A 219 -2.64 9.23 9.39
C LYS A 219 -2.60 10.39 10.37
N ARG A 220 -1.58 10.43 11.23
CA ARG A 220 -1.46 11.41 12.32
C ARG A 220 -0.10 12.07 12.29
N THR A 221 -0.07 13.34 12.63
CA THR A 221 1.16 14.08 12.92
C THR A 221 1.19 14.37 14.41
N GLY A 222 2.24 13.93 15.07
CA GLY A 222 2.46 14.12 16.50
C GLY A 222 3.62 15.08 16.74
N VAL A 223 3.46 16.02 17.67
CA VAL A 223 4.54 16.92 18.07
C VAL A 223 5.00 16.56 19.48
N VAL A 224 6.31 16.32 19.64
CA VAL A 224 6.94 16.19 20.97
C VAL A 224 7.53 17.53 21.38
N LYS A 225 7.34 17.90 22.65
CA LYS A 225 7.88 19.13 23.24
C LYS A 225 8.12 18.96 24.74
#